data_AF-A0A957T332-F1
#
_entry.id   AF-A0A957T332-F1
#
_cell.length_a   1.000
_cell.length_b   1.000
_cell.length_c   1.000
_cell.angle_alpha   90.00
_cell.angle_beta   90.00
_cell.angle_gamma   90.00
#
_symmetry.space_group_name_H-M   'P 1'
#
loop_
_entity.id
_entity.type
_entity.pdbx_description
1 polymer ?
#
loop_
_entity_poly.entity_id
_entity_poly.type
_entity_poly.pdbx_seq_one_letter_code
_entity_poly.pdbx_strand_id
1 'polypeptide(L)'
;FGAQPEQVVTIANRPTVPTSGMLGSGALQTIAHSAAFHFAAIEQGGGSLYTNLLSRVRSPQAIRILASIGPTEIYHFASFHKALEGLFGWDSGDGLLFPNLKDDTNRAHAIFPEPTQFFGPNLPLVSVIRPANTANAGAVAAATGLVQSGLFQGQSQTFFDAVVALATAADEANARDHEQRRRKFSTDLPL
;
A
#
# COMPACT_ATOMS: atom_id res chain seq x y z
N PHE A 1 4.49 -14.76 4.22
CA PHE A 1 4.76 -14.03 5.49
C PHE A 1 3.78 -12.88 5.59
N GLY A 2 3.23 -12.64 6.77
CA GLY A 2 2.06 -11.78 6.96
C GLY A 2 2.06 -11.05 8.28
N ALA A 3 3.24 -10.86 8.89
CA ALA A 3 3.37 -10.02 10.06
C ALA A 3 2.94 -8.59 9.68
N GLN A 4 1.99 -8.07 10.42
CA GLN A 4 1.58 -6.68 10.34
C GLN A 4 2.56 -5.86 11.18
N PRO A 5 3.25 -4.87 10.59
CA PRO A 5 4.14 -4.01 11.35
C PRO A 5 3.32 -3.14 12.31
N GLU A 6 3.94 -2.77 13.43
CA GLU A 6 3.39 -1.75 14.32
C GLU A 6 3.16 -0.46 13.53
N GLN A 7 2.00 0.16 13.74
CA GLN A 7 1.65 1.42 13.10
C GLN A 7 2.25 2.58 13.89
N VAL A 8 2.99 3.46 13.21
CA VAL A 8 3.57 4.67 13.82
C VAL A 8 2.48 5.65 14.25
N VAL A 9 1.38 5.70 13.49
CA VAL A 9 0.18 6.47 13.80
C VAL A 9 -1.03 5.71 13.26
N THR A 10 -2.14 5.70 13.99
CA THR A 10 -3.42 5.17 13.49
C THR A 10 -4.31 6.34 13.09
N ILE A 11 -4.41 6.59 11.78
CA ILE A 11 -5.23 7.66 11.22
C ILE A 11 -6.56 7.03 10.79
N ALA A 12 -7.64 7.40 11.46
CA ALA A 12 -8.98 6.92 11.14
C ALA A 12 -9.93 8.11 10.94
N ASN A 13 -10.72 8.06 9.86
CA ASN A 13 -11.73 9.07 9.53
C ASN A 13 -11.17 10.50 9.46
N ARG A 14 -9.99 10.68 8.84
CA ARG A 14 -9.36 12.00 8.65
C ARG A 14 -9.26 12.38 7.19
N PRO A 15 -9.65 13.61 6.80
CA PRO A 15 -9.38 14.10 5.46
C PRO A 15 -7.88 14.32 5.26
N THR A 16 -7.38 13.98 4.08
CA THR A 16 -6.01 14.29 3.62
C THR A 16 -5.95 15.38 2.56
N VAL A 17 -7.11 15.90 2.17
CA VAL A 17 -7.26 17.05 1.28
C VAL A 17 -8.28 18.00 1.90
N PRO A 18 -8.03 19.32 1.91
CA PRO A 18 -9.02 20.30 2.33
C PRO A 18 -10.31 20.17 1.51
N THR A 19 -11.43 19.92 2.18
CA THR A 19 -12.76 19.83 1.54
C THR A 19 -13.56 21.13 1.64
N SER A 20 -13.03 22.14 2.32
CA SER A 20 -13.59 23.49 2.39
C SER A 20 -12.48 24.54 2.41
N GLY A 21 -12.78 25.74 1.93
CA GLY A 21 -11.85 26.88 1.96
C GLY A 21 -11.80 27.62 3.30
N MET A 22 -12.67 27.28 4.25
CA MET A 22 -12.79 27.95 5.55
C MET A 22 -12.32 27.03 6.68
N LEU A 23 -11.08 26.57 6.62
CA LEU A 23 -10.47 25.76 7.68
C LEU A 23 -9.62 26.64 8.60
N GLY A 24 -9.77 26.46 9.91
CA GLY A 24 -8.83 27.03 10.88
C GLY A 24 -7.44 26.42 10.74
N SER A 25 -6.41 27.13 11.19
CA SER A 25 -5.00 26.70 11.08
C SER A 25 -4.76 25.31 11.66
N GLY A 26 -5.33 24.99 12.82
CA GLY A 26 -5.19 23.67 13.44
C GLY A 26 -5.81 22.55 12.61
N ALA A 27 -7.00 22.76 12.03
CA ALA A 27 -7.64 21.78 11.17
C ALA A 27 -6.82 21.54 9.89
N LEU A 28 -6.31 22.62 9.28
CA LEU A 28 -5.42 22.51 8.12
C LEU A 28 -4.13 21.77 8.45
N GLN A 29 -3.54 22.01 9.63
CA GLN A 29 -2.34 21.32 10.08
C GLN A 29 -2.58 19.82 10.31
N THR A 30 -3.73 19.43 10.86
CA THR A 30 -4.13 18.02 11.00
C THR A 30 -4.28 17.34 9.64
N ILE A 31 -4.87 18.03 8.65
CA ILE A 31 -4.98 17.51 7.28
C ILE A 31 -3.60 17.33 6.65
N ALA A 32 -2.71 18.31 6.81
CA ALA A 32 -1.35 18.24 6.27
C ALA A 32 -0.55 17.08 6.86
N HIS A 33 -0.59 16.88 8.19
CA HIS A 33 0.03 15.72 8.83
C HIS A 33 -0.59 14.40 8.35
N SER A 34 -1.92 14.33 8.29
CA SER A 34 -2.62 13.13 7.82
C SER A 34 -2.21 12.77 6.39
N ALA A 35 -2.11 13.76 5.51
CA ALA A 35 -1.66 13.56 4.13
C ALA A 35 -0.22 13.05 4.04
N ALA A 36 0.71 13.65 4.79
CA ALA A 36 2.11 13.26 4.77
C ALA A 36 2.30 11.79 5.19
N PHE A 37 1.65 11.37 6.28
CA PHE A 37 1.71 9.98 6.73
C PHE A 37 0.99 9.02 5.78
N HIS A 38 -0.11 9.44 5.14
CA HIS A 38 -0.79 8.62 4.12
C HIS A 38 0.07 8.38 2.88
N PHE A 39 0.89 9.33 2.41
CA PHE A 39 1.79 9.09 1.30
C PHE A 39 2.74 7.92 1.58
N ALA A 40 3.37 7.90 2.76
CA ALA A 40 4.22 6.77 3.15
C ALA A 40 3.41 5.47 3.26
N ALA A 41 2.22 5.50 3.86
CA ALA A 41 1.38 4.29 4.01
C ALA A 41 0.93 3.70 2.66
N ILE A 42 0.60 4.54 1.68
CA ILE A 42 0.19 4.11 0.34
C ILE A 42 1.34 3.36 -0.35
N GLU A 43 2.55 3.90 -0.32
CA GLU A 43 3.72 3.27 -0.93
C GLU A 43 4.14 1.98 -0.21
N GLN A 44 3.98 1.92 1.12
CA GLN A 44 4.18 0.68 1.88
C GLN A 44 3.19 -0.42 1.45
N GLY A 45 1.91 -0.04 1.28
CA GLY A 45 0.87 -0.92 0.73
C GLY A 45 1.17 -1.33 -0.71
N GLY A 46 1.66 -0.40 -1.53
CA GLY A 46 2.11 -0.63 -2.90
C GLY A 46 3.22 -1.68 -2.96
N GLY A 47 4.29 -1.54 -2.19
CA GLY A 47 5.36 -2.53 -2.12
C GLY A 47 4.85 -3.94 -1.81
N SER A 48 3.91 -4.05 -0.87
CA SER A 48 3.23 -5.31 -0.53
C SER A 48 2.42 -5.87 -1.70
N LEU A 49 1.61 -5.02 -2.36
CA LEU A 49 0.80 -5.37 -3.53
C LEU A 49 1.64 -5.89 -4.69
N TYR A 50 2.67 -5.14 -5.09
CA TYR A 50 3.55 -5.54 -6.20
C TYR A 50 4.27 -6.86 -5.89
N THR A 51 4.73 -7.04 -4.65
CA THR A 51 5.36 -8.30 -4.22
C THR A 51 4.36 -9.48 -4.31
N ASN A 52 3.10 -9.27 -3.91
CA ASN A 52 2.08 -10.30 -4.04
C ASN A 52 1.78 -10.63 -5.51
N LEU A 53 1.47 -9.62 -6.33
CA LEU A 53 1.09 -9.80 -7.73
C LEU A 53 2.22 -10.44 -8.55
N LEU A 54 3.48 -10.04 -8.32
CA LEU A 54 4.64 -10.57 -9.04
C LEU A 54 4.79 -12.09 -8.86
N SER A 55 4.40 -12.63 -7.71
CA SER A 55 4.44 -14.08 -7.46
C SER A 55 3.36 -14.88 -8.22
N ARG A 56 2.39 -14.19 -8.82
CA ARG A 56 1.18 -14.80 -9.40
C ARG A 56 1.08 -14.61 -10.91
N VAL A 57 1.47 -13.45 -11.42
CA VAL A 57 1.38 -13.15 -12.86
C VAL A 57 2.31 -14.05 -13.68
N ARG A 58 1.88 -14.40 -14.90
CA ARG A 58 2.67 -15.19 -15.85
C ARG A 58 2.88 -14.51 -17.20
N SER A 59 2.13 -13.44 -17.49
CA SER A 59 2.33 -12.65 -18.69
C SER A 59 3.70 -11.97 -18.64
N PRO A 60 4.60 -12.18 -19.62
CA PRO A 60 5.90 -11.50 -19.64
C PRO A 60 5.77 -9.97 -19.60
N GLN A 61 4.73 -9.41 -20.23
CA GLN A 61 4.46 -7.98 -20.18
C GLN A 61 4.06 -7.54 -18.77
N ALA A 62 3.15 -8.26 -18.11
CA ALA A 62 2.75 -7.95 -16.74
C ALA A 62 3.93 -8.08 -15.76
N ILE A 63 4.74 -9.13 -15.91
CA ILE A 63 5.96 -9.31 -15.10
C ILE A 63 6.90 -8.12 -15.26
N ARG A 64 7.13 -7.64 -16.50
CA ARG A 64 7.98 -6.46 -16.75
C ARG A 64 7.42 -5.21 -16.06
N ILE A 65 6.11 -4.97 -16.17
CA ILE A 65 5.45 -3.83 -15.54
C ILE A 65 5.59 -3.89 -14.02
N LEU A 66 5.25 -5.03 -13.41
CA LEU A 66 5.32 -5.18 -11.95
C LEU A 66 6.76 -5.13 -11.44
N ALA A 67 7.71 -5.73 -12.16
CA ALA A 67 9.12 -5.71 -11.79
C ALA A 67 9.78 -4.33 -12.02
N SER A 68 9.23 -3.48 -12.90
CA SER A 68 9.73 -2.12 -13.09
C SER A 68 9.11 -1.10 -12.14
N ILE A 69 7.82 -1.26 -11.79
CA ILE A 69 7.11 -0.32 -10.91
C ILE A 69 7.26 -0.71 -9.44
N GLY A 70 7.23 -2.01 -9.10
CA GLY A 70 7.35 -2.46 -7.71
C GLY A 70 8.55 -1.86 -6.97
N PRO A 71 9.76 -1.83 -7.56
CA PRO A 71 10.91 -1.16 -6.95
C PRO A 71 10.76 0.36 -6.81
N THR A 72 10.05 1.04 -7.72
CA THR A 72 9.86 2.49 -7.62
C THR A 72 8.99 2.87 -6.43
N GLU A 73 7.94 2.10 -6.15
CA GLU A 73 7.10 2.32 -4.96
C GLU A 73 7.91 2.13 -3.65
N ILE A 74 8.88 1.20 -3.64
CA ILE A 74 9.77 1.02 -2.48
C ILE A 74 10.68 2.24 -2.29
N TYR A 75 11.19 2.83 -3.38
CA TYR A 75 11.95 4.08 -3.31
C TYR A 75 11.07 5.27 -2.91
N HIS A 76 9.82 5.33 -3.37
CA HIS A 76 8.87 6.34 -2.94
C HIS A 76 8.57 6.23 -1.46
N PHE A 77 8.31 5.02 -0.93
CA PHE A 77 8.14 4.77 0.49
C PHE A 77 9.33 5.33 1.29
N ALA A 78 10.56 4.94 0.92
CA ALA A 78 11.75 5.42 1.62
C ALA A 78 11.89 6.94 1.57
N SER A 79 11.55 7.56 0.43
CA SER A 79 11.61 9.01 0.24
C SER A 79 10.58 9.74 1.09
N PHE A 80 9.31 9.29 1.07
CA PHE A 80 8.25 9.90 1.87
C PHE A 80 8.45 9.64 3.36
N HIS A 81 8.86 8.44 3.76
CA HIS A 81 9.20 8.14 5.14
C HIS A 81 10.32 9.05 5.65
N LYS A 82 11.39 9.24 4.87
CA LYS A 82 12.46 10.18 5.22
C LYS A 82 11.96 11.61 5.34
N ALA A 83 11.04 12.03 4.47
CA ALA A 83 10.44 13.36 4.53
C ALA A 83 9.60 13.60 5.82
N LEU A 84 9.08 12.54 6.46
CA LEU A 84 8.37 12.66 7.73
C LEU A 84 9.26 13.18 8.88
N GLU A 85 10.59 13.04 8.78
CA GLU A 85 11.51 13.70 9.72
C GLU A 85 11.42 15.24 9.67
N GLY A 86 10.85 15.82 8.61
CA GLY A 86 10.60 17.25 8.53
C GLY A 86 9.42 17.72 9.38
N LEU A 87 8.57 16.81 9.85
CA LEU A 87 7.39 17.13 10.64
C LEU A 87 7.71 17.26 12.11
N PHE A 88 6.96 18.14 12.79
CA PHE A 88 6.95 18.25 14.23
C PHE A 88 5.82 17.40 14.80
N GLY A 89 5.86 17.13 16.11
CA GLY A 89 4.77 16.41 16.78
C GLY A 89 3.50 17.24 16.79
N TRP A 90 2.36 16.61 16.51
CA TRP A 90 1.08 17.32 16.38
C TRP A 90 -0.05 16.57 17.09
N ASP A 91 -0.70 17.23 18.04
CA ASP A 91 -1.94 16.77 18.67
C ASP A 91 -3.11 17.53 18.03
N SER A 92 -4.03 16.79 17.41
CA SER A 92 -5.21 17.37 16.79
C SER A 92 -6.27 17.85 17.80
N GLY A 93 -6.11 17.56 19.09
CA GLY A 93 -7.02 17.92 20.18
C GLY A 93 -8.24 17.00 20.32
N ASP A 94 -8.34 15.97 19.49
CA ASP A 94 -9.44 14.99 19.48
C ASP A 94 -8.91 13.54 19.46
N GLY A 95 -7.72 13.33 20.02
CA GLY A 95 -7.12 12.01 20.25
C GLY A 95 -6.28 11.45 19.11
N LEU A 96 -6.13 12.17 17.99
CA LEU A 96 -5.13 11.83 16.97
C LEU A 96 -3.81 12.54 17.27
N LEU A 97 -2.79 11.73 17.54
CA LEU A 97 -1.45 12.20 17.86
C LEU A 97 -0.48 11.76 16.77
N PHE A 98 0.21 12.73 16.16
CA PHE A 98 1.33 12.50 15.28
C PHE A 98 2.64 12.62 16.07
N PRO A 99 3.51 11.61 16.01
CA PRO A 99 4.79 11.67 16.69
C PRO A 99 5.75 12.62 15.96
N ASN A 100 6.64 13.25 16.72
CA ASN A 100 7.85 13.83 16.17
C ASN A 100 8.87 12.70 15.98
N LEU A 101 9.14 12.29 14.74
CA LEU A 101 10.05 11.17 14.48
C LEU A 101 11.48 11.45 14.95
N LYS A 102 11.90 12.72 15.10
CA LYS A 102 13.23 13.05 15.63
C LYS A 102 13.43 12.60 17.08
N ASP A 103 12.35 12.37 17.82
CA ASP A 103 12.41 11.87 19.19
C ASP A 103 12.66 10.35 19.24
N ASP A 104 12.54 9.65 18.09
CA ASP A 104 12.89 8.24 17.91
C ASP A 104 13.81 8.06 16.69
N THR A 105 15.12 8.26 16.92
CA THR A 105 16.13 8.16 15.86
C THR A 105 16.20 6.78 15.18
N ASN A 106 15.80 5.71 15.87
CA ASN A 106 15.79 4.37 15.27
C ASN A 106 14.69 4.28 14.21
N ARG A 107 13.49 4.77 14.53
CA ARG A 107 12.38 4.84 13.57
C ARG A 107 12.65 5.86 12.47
N ALA A 108 13.13 7.06 12.80
CA ALA A 108 13.43 8.09 11.80
C ALA A 108 14.41 7.60 10.73
N HIS A 109 15.51 6.99 11.15
CA HIS A 109 16.57 6.57 10.23
C HIS A 109 16.34 5.19 9.61
N ALA A 110 15.21 4.53 9.90
CA ALA A 110 14.89 3.24 9.32
C ALA A 110 14.65 3.38 7.81
N ILE A 111 15.52 2.78 7.02
CA ILE A 111 15.38 2.66 5.56
C ILE A 111 14.78 1.30 5.18
N PHE A 112 15.06 0.29 5.99
CA PHE A 112 14.60 -1.08 5.77
C PHE A 112 13.40 -1.40 6.68
N PRO A 113 12.46 -2.25 6.24
CA PRO A 113 11.48 -2.84 7.14
C PRO A 113 12.15 -3.51 8.34
N GLU A 114 11.54 -3.41 9.52
CA GLU A 114 12.02 -4.11 10.72
C GLU A 114 12.27 -5.60 10.43
N PRO A 115 13.33 -6.24 10.95
CA PRO A 115 13.52 -7.67 10.77
C PRO A 115 12.31 -8.49 11.27
N THR A 116 11.90 -9.52 10.51
CA THR A 116 10.78 -10.39 10.86
C THR A 116 11.11 -11.85 10.60
N GLN A 117 10.31 -12.75 11.17
CA GLN A 117 10.27 -14.15 10.75
C GLN A 117 9.84 -14.24 9.28
N PHE A 118 10.63 -14.96 8.50
CA PHE A 118 10.39 -15.21 7.07
C PHE A 118 9.80 -16.61 6.88
N PHE A 119 10.57 -17.60 6.40
CA PHE A 119 10.05 -18.94 6.11
C PHE A 119 9.81 -19.82 7.34
N GLY A 120 10.49 -19.58 8.46
CA GLY A 120 10.32 -20.40 9.67
C GLY A 120 11.13 -19.86 10.85
N PRO A 121 10.85 -20.36 12.07
CA PRO A 121 11.44 -19.85 13.31
C PRO A 121 12.93 -20.19 13.45
N ASN A 122 13.43 -21.17 12.70
CA ASN A 122 14.82 -21.63 12.77
C ASN A 122 15.77 -20.85 11.84
N LEU A 123 15.26 -19.86 11.10
CA LEU A 123 16.06 -18.98 10.26
C LEU A 123 16.22 -17.62 10.95
N PRO A 124 17.33 -16.88 10.70
CA PRO A 124 17.48 -15.52 11.18
C PRO A 124 16.32 -14.63 10.75
N LEU A 125 16.00 -13.63 11.57
CA LEU A 125 15.09 -12.56 11.17
C LEU A 125 15.68 -11.82 9.97
N VAL A 126 14.84 -11.47 9.00
CA VAL A 126 15.25 -10.76 7.78
C VAL A 126 14.38 -9.55 7.54
N SER A 127 14.96 -8.53 6.93
CA SER A 127 14.20 -7.40 6.40
C SER A 127 13.63 -7.76 5.03
N VAL A 128 12.30 -7.84 4.96
CA VAL A 128 11.56 -8.21 3.75
C VAL A 128 10.28 -7.40 3.67
N ILE A 129 9.84 -7.12 2.44
CA ILE A 129 8.53 -6.50 2.19
C ILE A 129 7.43 -7.44 2.68
N ARG A 130 6.50 -6.89 3.46
CA ARG A 130 5.40 -7.62 4.08
C ARG A 130 4.22 -6.70 4.35
N PRO A 131 2.99 -7.25 4.39
CA PRO A 131 2.65 -8.63 4.03
C PRO A 131 2.84 -8.90 2.54
N ALA A 132 3.01 -10.17 2.15
CA ALA A 132 3.11 -10.57 0.73
C ALA A 132 2.08 -11.64 0.35
N ASN A 133 1.15 -11.96 1.26
CA ASN A 133 0.09 -12.94 1.04
C ASN A 133 -1.17 -12.23 0.52
N THR A 134 -1.97 -12.91 -0.31
CA THR A 134 -3.13 -12.29 -0.97
C THR A 134 -4.17 -11.77 0.02
N ALA A 135 -4.35 -12.42 1.17
CA ALA A 135 -5.33 -11.96 2.16
C ALA A 135 -5.03 -10.56 2.72
N ASN A 136 -3.75 -10.15 2.76
CA ASN A 136 -3.35 -8.85 3.32
C ASN A 136 -2.66 -7.92 2.31
N ALA A 137 -2.27 -8.43 1.16
CA ALA A 137 -1.51 -7.70 0.13
C ALA A 137 -2.05 -7.93 -1.29
N GLY A 138 -3.13 -8.68 -1.45
CA GLY A 138 -3.80 -8.82 -2.74
C GLY A 138 -4.42 -7.49 -3.19
N ALA A 139 -4.82 -7.43 -4.45
CA ALA A 139 -5.47 -6.25 -5.01
C ALA A 139 -6.76 -5.89 -4.26
N VAL A 140 -7.55 -6.87 -3.80
CA VAL A 140 -8.74 -6.63 -2.97
C VAL A 140 -8.37 -6.06 -1.62
N ALA A 141 -7.32 -6.56 -0.98
CA ALA A 141 -6.85 -6.04 0.30
C ALA A 141 -6.33 -4.59 0.16
N ALA A 142 -5.56 -4.31 -0.89
CA ALA A 142 -5.06 -2.97 -1.19
C ALA A 142 -6.21 -1.98 -1.47
N ALA A 143 -7.16 -2.36 -2.34
CA ALA A 143 -8.33 -1.54 -2.63
C ALA A 143 -9.16 -1.27 -1.37
N THR A 144 -9.39 -2.30 -0.54
CA THR A 144 -10.08 -2.17 0.74
C THR A 144 -9.39 -1.17 1.66
N GLY A 145 -8.06 -1.26 1.77
CA GLY A 145 -7.25 -0.33 2.57
C GLY A 145 -7.39 1.13 2.11
N LEU A 146 -7.28 1.38 0.80
CA LEU A 146 -7.42 2.73 0.23
C LEU A 146 -8.85 3.29 0.38
N VAL A 147 -9.88 2.44 0.31
CA VAL A 147 -11.26 2.86 0.58
C VAL A 147 -11.44 3.19 2.05
N GLN A 148 -10.98 2.33 2.95
CA GLN A 148 -11.08 2.50 4.40
C GLN A 148 -10.27 3.69 4.91
N SER A 149 -9.20 4.08 4.22
CA SER A 149 -8.44 5.29 4.55
C SER A 149 -9.18 6.58 4.20
N GLY A 150 -10.31 6.50 3.49
CA GLY A 150 -11.07 7.66 3.03
C GLY A 150 -10.47 8.37 1.82
N LEU A 151 -9.45 7.78 1.15
CA LEU A 151 -8.80 8.39 -0.02
C LEU A 151 -9.79 8.71 -1.14
N PHE A 152 -10.81 7.87 -1.29
CA PHE A 152 -11.83 8.00 -2.33
C PHE A 152 -13.15 8.60 -1.82
N GLN A 153 -13.13 9.30 -0.68
CA GLN A 153 -14.32 9.95 -0.14
C GLN A 153 -14.91 10.92 -1.18
N GLY A 154 -16.22 10.82 -1.42
CA GLY A 154 -16.93 11.64 -2.42
C GLY A 154 -16.99 11.05 -3.83
N GLN A 155 -16.36 9.90 -4.09
CA GLN A 155 -16.51 9.18 -5.36
C GLN A 155 -17.87 8.48 -5.47
N SER A 156 -18.29 8.17 -6.71
CA SER A 156 -19.58 7.53 -6.99
C SER A 156 -19.57 6.02 -6.72
N GLN A 157 -20.75 5.41 -6.56
CA GLN A 157 -20.84 3.95 -6.44
C GLN A 157 -20.21 3.23 -7.64
N THR A 158 -20.42 3.74 -8.86
CA THR A 158 -19.82 3.19 -10.09
C THR A 158 -18.29 3.18 -10.06
N PHE A 159 -17.67 4.19 -9.43
CA PHE A 159 -16.22 4.19 -9.21
C PHE A 159 -15.80 3.02 -8.30
N PHE A 160 -16.49 2.84 -7.17
CA PHE A 160 -16.19 1.74 -6.24
C PHE A 160 -16.45 0.37 -6.88
N ASP A 161 -17.52 0.23 -7.66
CA ASP A 161 -17.82 -1.00 -8.40
C ASP A 161 -16.69 -1.34 -9.37
N ALA A 162 -16.14 -0.33 -10.08
CA ALA A 162 -15.02 -0.51 -10.99
C ALA A 162 -13.73 -0.91 -10.25
N VAL A 163 -13.42 -0.26 -9.12
CA VAL A 163 -12.26 -0.60 -8.28
C VAL A 163 -12.36 -2.04 -7.77
N VAL A 164 -13.53 -2.44 -7.24
CA VAL A 164 -13.76 -3.79 -6.74
C VAL A 164 -13.68 -4.83 -7.86
N ALA A 165 -14.22 -4.53 -9.04
CA ALA A 165 -14.15 -5.42 -10.19
C ALA A 165 -12.69 -5.64 -10.65
N LEU A 166 -11.90 -4.56 -10.77
CA LEU A 166 -10.49 -4.64 -11.13
C LEU A 166 -9.67 -5.41 -10.09
N ALA A 167 -9.89 -5.13 -8.80
CA ALA A 167 -9.19 -5.77 -7.71
C ALA A 167 -9.49 -7.28 -7.65
N THR A 168 -10.77 -7.65 -7.77
CA THR A 168 -11.19 -9.06 -7.83
C THR A 168 -10.57 -9.78 -9.02
N ALA A 169 -10.62 -9.18 -10.21
CA ALA A 169 -10.03 -9.78 -11.41
C ALA A 169 -8.51 -9.97 -11.29
N ALA A 170 -7.80 -9.01 -10.67
CA ALA A 170 -6.36 -9.11 -10.43
C ALA A 170 -6.01 -10.23 -9.43
N ASP A 171 -6.78 -10.38 -8.35
CA ASP A 171 -6.59 -11.44 -7.36
C ASP A 171 -7.04 -12.82 -7.86
N GLU A 172 -7.96 -12.90 -8.82
CA GLU A 172 -8.38 -14.14 -9.46
C GLU A 172 -7.44 -14.58 -10.59
N ALA A 173 -6.65 -13.64 -11.14
CA ALA A 173 -5.73 -13.91 -12.24
C ALA A 173 -4.75 -15.03 -11.88
N ASN A 174 -4.99 -16.22 -12.44
CA ASN A 174 -4.21 -17.42 -12.19
C ASN A 174 -3.63 -17.98 -13.49
N ALA A 175 -2.48 -18.66 -13.37
CA ALA A 175 -1.73 -19.22 -14.49
C ALA A 175 -2.55 -20.18 -15.38
N ARG A 176 -3.49 -20.93 -14.78
CA ARG A 176 -4.30 -21.95 -15.49
C ARG A 176 -5.27 -21.34 -16.51
N ASP A 177 -5.83 -20.16 -16.21
CA ASP A 177 -6.78 -19.49 -17.11
C ASP A 177 -6.10 -18.94 -18.36
N HIS A 178 -4.87 -18.42 -18.22
CA HIS A 178 -4.10 -17.97 -19.38
C HIS A 178 -3.66 -19.13 -20.27
N GLU A 179 -3.27 -20.27 -19.69
CA GLU A 179 -2.89 -21.45 -20.46
C GLU A 179 -4.10 -22.12 -21.14
N GLN A 180 -5.25 -22.20 -20.47
CA GLN A 180 -6.51 -22.65 -21.07
C GLN A 180 -6.99 -21.71 -22.18
N ARG A 181 -6.91 -20.39 -22.00
CA ARG A 181 -7.23 -19.40 -23.05
C ARG A 181 -6.26 -19.46 -24.23
N ARG A 182 -4.95 -19.64 -23.98
CA ARG A 182 -3.95 -19.86 -25.06
C ARG A 182 -4.21 -21.13 -25.84
N ARG A 183 -4.53 -22.24 -25.16
CA ARG A 183 -4.85 -23.52 -25.82
C ARG A 183 -6.10 -23.40 -26.67
N LYS A 184 -7.16 -22.75 -26.16
CA LYS A 184 -8.40 -22.50 -26.91
C LYS A 184 -8.16 -21.63 -28.15
N PHE A 185 -7.36 -20.58 -28.03
CA PHE A 185 -6.96 -19.76 -29.20
C PHE A 185 -6.12 -20.53 -30.23
N SER A 186 -5.30 -21.49 -29.78
CA SER A 186 -4.50 -22.32 -30.68
C SER A 186 -5.31 -23.39 -31.43
N THR A 187 -6.47 -23.79 -30.90
CA THR A 187 -7.37 -24.76 -31.55
C THR A 187 -8.38 -24.12 -32.49
N ASP A 188 -8.59 -22.81 -32.38
CA ASP A 188 -9.61 -22.05 -33.13
C ASP A 188 -9.03 -21.31 -34.36
N LEU A 189 -7.74 -21.50 -34.67
CA LEU A 189 -7.13 -21.00 -35.91
C LEU A 189 -7.38 -22.00 -37.05
N PRO A 190 -8.07 -21.61 -38.15
CA PRO A 190 -8.20 -22.47 -39.31
C PRO A 190 -6.82 -22.66 -39.96
N LEU A 191 -6.52 -23.91 -40.34
CA LEU A 191 -5.37 -24.31 -41.16
C LEU A 191 -5.36 -23.58 -42.51
#